data_AF-A0A519N9L3-F1
#
_entry.id   AF-A0A519N9L3-F1
#
_cell.length_a   1.000
_cell.length_b   1.000
_cell.length_c   1.000
_cell.angle_alpha   90.00
_cell.angle_beta   90.00
_cell.angle_gamma   90.00
#
_symmetry.space_group_name_H-M   'P 1'
#
loop_
_entity.id
_entity.type
_entity.pdbx_description
1 polymer ?
#
loop_
_entity_poly.entity_id
_entity_poly.type
_entity_poly.pdbx_seq_one_letter_code
_entity_poly.pdbx_strand_id
1 'polypeptide(L)'
;MTTFLCQLIWGKKDTIGYHLIAILSLYTCTEIVTSLPEYFLRVETSLLNISLIAQGFLWLSLLSQILKDRALKAISIFYIIAGVSICCSGRGFSQFHYATFTLAGFFYVIFLTWHALKNLNEEAVAFFLAPEFILLFAPVIFFFGMSLMFAFGSHEITSAKVFEIDIYYIINRTANVFLYGLLLTYIFTKRKQQYEV
;
A
#
# COMPACT_ATOMS: atom_id res chain seq x y z
N MET A 1 10.39 -1.49 -9.46
CA MET A 1 11.52 -2.46 -9.61
C MET A 1 12.77 -2.18 -8.74
N THR A 2 13.37 -0.97 -8.75
CA THR A 2 14.62 -0.69 -7.99
C THR A 2 14.50 -0.95 -6.49
N THR A 3 13.42 -0.48 -5.85
CA THR A 3 13.16 -0.69 -4.42
C THR A 3 13.05 -2.17 -4.06
N PHE A 4 12.46 -2.99 -4.94
CA PHE A 4 12.40 -4.44 -4.78
C PHE A 4 13.81 -5.07 -4.76
N LEU A 5 14.66 -4.72 -5.72
CA LEU A 5 16.04 -5.21 -5.76
C LEU A 5 16.84 -4.77 -4.52
N CYS A 6 16.69 -3.52 -4.09
CA CYS A 6 17.32 -3.03 -2.86
C CYS A 6 16.86 -3.84 -1.63
N GLN A 7 15.56 -4.12 -1.47
CA GLN A 7 15.07 -4.95 -0.37
C GLN A 7 15.56 -6.40 -0.48
N LEU A 8 15.65 -6.95 -1.70
CA LEU A 8 16.11 -8.31 -1.92
C LEU A 8 17.59 -8.48 -1.55
N ILE A 9 18.44 -7.52 -1.92
CA ILE A 9 19.90 -7.59 -1.73
C ILE A 9 20.32 -7.05 -0.36
N TRP A 10 19.74 -5.92 0.08
CA TRP A 10 20.17 -5.19 1.27
C TRP A 10 19.20 -5.24 2.44
N GLY A 11 17.96 -5.70 2.21
CA GLY A 11 16.97 -5.80 3.26
C GLY A 11 17.31 -6.88 4.29
N LYS A 12 17.15 -6.56 5.56
CA LYS A 12 17.23 -7.53 6.66
C LYS A 12 16.23 -8.67 6.44
N LYS A 13 16.67 -9.91 6.66
CA LYS A 13 15.88 -11.14 6.44
C LYS A 13 15.14 -11.58 7.70
N ASP A 14 14.40 -10.67 8.32
CA ASP A 14 13.48 -10.95 9.42
C ASP A 14 12.01 -10.99 8.93
N THR A 15 11.07 -11.26 9.83
CA THR A 15 9.64 -11.38 9.50
C THR A 15 9.08 -10.14 8.79
N ILE A 16 9.51 -8.95 9.22
CA ILE A 16 9.13 -7.66 8.61
C ILE A 16 9.75 -7.55 7.21
N GLY A 17 11.02 -7.90 7.08
CA GLY A 17 11.73 -7.89 5.81
C GLY A 17 11.12 -8.82 4.76
N TYR A 18 10.70 -10.03 5.14
CA TYR A 18 9.99 -10.95 4.25
C TYR A 18 8.60 -10.44 3.86
N HIS A 19 7.88 -9.79 4.79
CA HIS A 19 6.60 -9.12 4.45
C HIS A 19 6.80 -7.99 3.44
N LEU A 20 7.84 -7.18 3.62
CA LEU A 20 8.15 -6.10 2.68
C LEU A 20 8.54 -6.64 1.30
N ILE A 21 9.25 -7.78 1.24
CA ILE A 21 9.50 -8.47 -0.03
C ILE A 21 8.19 -8.87 -0.70
N ALA A 22 7.24 -9.44 0.04
CA ALA A 22 5.94 -9.81 -0.52
C ALA A 22 5.18 -8.60 -1.08
N ILE A 23 5.17 -7.47 -0.36
CA ILE A 23 4.58 -6.20 -0.81
C ILE A 23 5.24 -5.74 -2.12
N LEU A 24 6.58 -5.65 -2.14
CA LEU A 24 7.32 -5.14 -3.30
C LEU A 24 7.25 -6.07 -4.51
N SER A 25 7.21 -7.38 -4.29
CA SER A 25 6.95 -8.38 -5.34
C SER A 25 5.60 -8.14 -5.97
N LEU A 26 4.54 -7.96 -5.17
CA LEU A 26 3.20 -7.73 -5.67
C LEU A 26 3.09 -6.42 -6.46
N TYR A 27 3.70 -5.33 -5.98
CA TYR A 27 3.78 -4.07 -6.73
C TYR A 27 4.51 -4.27 -8.07
N THR A 28 5.67 -4.93 -8.06
CA THR A 28 6.45 -5.17 -9.29
C THR A 28 5.67 -6.02 -10.28
N CYS A 29 5.01 -7.10 -9.84
CA CYS A 29 4.15 -7.91 -10.69
C CYS A 29 3.00 -7.09 -11.28
N THR A 30 2.39 -6.22 -10.48
CA THR A 30 1.28 -5.36 -10.93
C THR A 30 1.75 -4.38 -11.99
N GLU A 31 2.89 -3.71 -11.77
CA GLU A 31 3.52 -2.80 -12.75
C GLU A 31 3.88 -3.51 -14.06
N ILE A 32 4.40 -4.75 -13.97
CA ILE A 32 4.71 -5.55 -15.17
C ILE A 32 3.43 -5.86 -15.93
N VAL A 33 2.37 -6.31 -15.24
CA VAL A 33 1.09 -6.64 -15.90
C VAL A 33 0.46 -5.41 -16.55
N THR A 34 0.45 -4.26 -15.87
CA THR A 34 -0.15 -3.03 -16.40
C THR A 34 0.69 -2.33 -17.47
N SER A 35 1.93 -2.75 -17.69
CA SER A 35 2.79 -2.23 -18.77
C SER A 35 2.74 -3.07 -20.04
N LEU A 36 2.03 -4.20 -20.04
CA LEU A 36 1.83 -5.02 -21.24
C LEU A 36 0.80 -4.36 -22.17
N PRO A 37 0.96 -4.48 -23.52
CA PRO A 37 0.06 -3.85 -24.49
C PRO A 37 -1.42 -4.27 -24.35
N GLU A 38 -2.32 -3.35 -24.71
CA GLU A 38 -3.79 -3.37 -24.58
C GLU A 38 -4.54 -4.62 -25.11
N TYR A 39 -3.88 -5.58 -25.75
CA TYR A 39 -4.53 -6.80 -26.26
C TYR A 39 -5.10 -7.71 -25.15
N PHE A 40 -4.85 -7.41 -23.87
CA PHE A 40 -5.29 -8.18 -22.69
C PHE A 40 -6.35 -7.49 -21.79
N LEU A 41 -6.95 -6.37 -22.22
CA LEU A 41 -7.81 -5.44 -21.45
C LEU A 41 -8.85 -6.03 -20.47
N ARG A 42 -9.44 -7.23 -20.72
CA ARG A 42 -10.40 -7.85 -19.77
C ARG A 42 -9.76 -8.61 -18.61
N VAL A 43 -8.56 -9.17 -18.84
CA VAL A 43 -7.79 -9.87 -17.80
C VAL A 43 -7.19 -8.83 -16.83
N GLU A 44 -6.91 -7.63 -17.32
CA GLU A 44 -6.27 -6.54 -16.58
C GLU A 44 -7.10 -6.08 -15.36
N THR A 45 -8.38 -5.75 -15.53
CA THR A 45 -9.22 -5.24 -14.41
C THR A 45 -9.40 -6.26 -13.29
N SER A 46 -9.51 -7.54 -13.65
CA SER A 46 -9.67 -8.61 -12.66
C SER A 46 -8.41 -8.80 -11.84
N LEU A 47 -7.25 -8.82 -12.51
CA LEU A 47 -5.95 -8.90 -11.85
C LEU A 47 -5.66 -7.68 -10.99
N LEU A 48 -6.08 -6.48 -11.42
CA LEU A 48 -5.96 -5.24 -10.64
C LEU A 48 -6.77 -5.31 -9.34
N ASN A 49 -8.01 -5.77 -9.38
CA ASN A 49 -8.82 -5.96 -8.17
C ASN A 49 -8.19 -6.97 -7.20
N ILE A 50 -7.67 -8.09 -7.72
CA ILE A 50 -6.97 -9.09 -6.90
C ILE A 50 -5.72 -8.48 -6.28
N SER A 51 -4.94 -7.75 -7.06
CA SER A 51 -3.74 -7.07 -6.59
C SER A 51 -4.06 -6.05 -5.50
N LEU A 52 -5.12 -5.24 -5.67
CA LEU A 52 -5.56 -4.29 -4.67
C LEU A 52 -5.94 -4.95 -3.33
N ILE A 53 -6.73 -6.03 -3.37
CA ILE A 53 -7.09 -6.78 -2.17
C ILE A 53 -5.84 -7.35 -1.52
N ALA A 54 -4.93 -7.95 -2.30
CA ALA A 54 -3.70 -8.49 -1.77
C ALA A 54 -2.79 -7.40 -1.17
N GLN A 55 -2.66 -6.24 -1.82
CA GLN A 55 -1.89 -5.10 -1.31
C GLN A 55 -2.49 -4.55 -0.01
N GLY A 56 -3.81 -4.33 0.03
CA GLY A 56 -4.51 -3.85 1.22
C GLY A 56 -4.34 -4.81 2.41
N PHE A 57 -4.45 -6.11 2.16
CA PHE A 57 -4.21 -7.13 3.17
C PHE A 57 -2.76 -7.13 3.67
N LEU A 58 -1.78 -7.11 2.76
CA LEU A 58 -0.37 -7.13 3.14
C LEU A 58 0.01 -5.92 3.99
N TRP A 59 -0.50 -4.74 3.66
CA TRP A 59 -0.28 -3.53 4.44
C TRP A 59 -0.94 -3.61 5.83
N LEU A 60 -2.21 -4.00 5.92
CA LEU A 60 -2.89 -4.17 7.21
C LEU A 60 -2.23 -5.25 8.08
N SER A 61 -1.79 -6.36 7.47
CA SER A 61 -1.06 -7.42 8.14
C SER A 61 0.29 -6.93 8.67
N LEU A 62 1.04 -6.16 7.87
CA LEU A 62 2.31 -5.56 8.29
C LEU A 62 2.10 -4.58 9.46
N LEU A 63 1.07 -3.74 9.39
CA LEU A 63 0.67 -2.84 10.47
C LEU A 63 0.38 -3.63 11.76
N SER A 64 -0.37 -4.74 11.66
CA SER A 64 -0.67 -5.61 12.81
C SER A 64 0.59 -6.25 13.43
N GLN A 65 1.61 -6.55 12.63
CA GLN A 65 2.85 -7.17 13.10
C GLN A 65 3.75 -6.18 13.82
N ILE A 66 3.89 -4.97 13.27
CA ILE A 66 4.71 -3.93 13.88
C ILE A 66 4.07 -3.42 15.17
N LEU A 67 2.76 -3.19 15.17
CA LEU A 67 2.01 -2.71 16.34
C LEU A 67 1.62 -3.82 17.32
N LYS A 68 1.80 -5.09 16.94
CA LYS A 68 1.45 -6.30 17.72
C LYS A 68 -0.01 -6.30 18.20
N ASP A 69 -0.91 -5.72 17.40
CA ASP A 69 -2.32 -5.55 17.75
C ASP A 69 -3.19 -6.68 17.16
N ARG A 70 -3.88 -7.41 18.04
CA ARG A 70 -4.76 -8.53 17.64
C ARG A 70 -6.01 -8.07 16.90
N ALA A 71 -6.55 -6.89 17.23
CA ALA A 71 -7.71 -6.33 16.55
C ALA A 71 -7.36 -6.02 15.09
N LEU A 72 -6.16 -5.47 14.84
CA LEU A 72 -5.66 -5.24 13.48
C LEU A 72 -5.51 -6.54 12.67
N LYS A 73 -5.06 -7.62 13.31
CA LYS A 73 -5.00 -8.93 12.65
C LYS A 73 -6.39 -9.43 12.26
N ALA A 74 -7.38 -9.31 13.14
CA ALA A 74 -8.76 -9.66 12.84
C ALA A 74 -9.34 -8.80 11.70
N ILE A 75 -9.03 -7.50 11.70
CA ILE A 75 -9.46 -6.56 10.65
C ILE A 75 -8.80 -6.88 9.31
N SER A 76 -7.53 -7.30 9.30
CA SER A 76 -6.85 -7.74 8.08
C SER A 76 -7.56 -8.95 7.45
N ILE A 77 -8.02 -9.90 8.28
CA ILE A 77 -8.79 -11.07 7.82
C ILE A 77 -10.17 -10.64 7.33
N PHE A 78 -10.87 -9.81 8.10
CA PHE A 78 -12.16 -9.24 7.71
C PHE A 78 -12.07 -8.49 6.38
N TYR A 79 -11.00 -7.72 6.17
CA TYR A 79 -10.75 -6.98 4.94
C TYR A 79 -10.67 -7.91 3.71
N ILE A 80 -9.97 -9.05 3.81
CA ILE A 80 -9.96 -10.04 2.71
C ILE A 80 -11.39 -10.52 2.43
N ILE A 81 -12.11 -10.93 3.47
CA ILE A 81 -13.46 -11.50 3.31
C ILE A 81 -14.38 -10.46 2.64
N ALA A 82 -14.39 -9.23 3.17
CA ALA A 82 -15.16 -8.12 2.61
C ALA A 82 -14.75 -7.80 1.16
N GLY A 83 -13.45 -7.76 0.87
CA GLY A 83 -12.92 -7.50 -0.47
C GLY A 83 -13.37 -8.55 -1.49
N VAL A 84 -13.26 -9.83 -1.14
CA VAL A 84 -13.72 -10.94 -1.98
C VAL A 84 -15.23 -10.90 -2.14
N SER A 85 -15.99 -10.66 -1.06
CA SER A 85 -17.45 -10.53 -1.13
C SER A 85 -17.88 -9.38 -2.06
N ILE A 86 -17.24 -8.21 -2.00
CA ILE A 86 -17.51 -7.07 -2.90
C ILE A 86 -17.29 -7.47 -4.36
N CYS A 87 -16.18 -8.17 -4.66
CA CYS A 87 -15.91 -8.64 -6.02
C CYS A 87 -16.92 -9.69 -6.50
N CYS A 88 -17.46 -10.53 -5.59
CA CYS A 88 -18.44 -11.57 -5.91
C CYS A 88 -19.89 -11.05 -6.01
N SER A 89 -20.26 -10.00 -5.26
CA SER A 89 -21.66 -9.52 -5.15
C SER A 89 -22.06 -8.45 -6.19
N GLY A 90 -21.15 -8.01 -7.06
CA GLY A 90 -21.40 -6.97 -8.07
C GLY A 90 -21.31 -7.45 -9.53
N ARG A 91 -20.89 -6.56 -10.45
CA ARG A 91 -20.59 -6.84 -11.88
C ARG A 91 -19.36 -7.78 -12.08
N GLY A 92 -19.02 -8.58 -11.06
CA GLY A 92 -17.83 -9.43 -11.00
C GLY A 92 -16.53 -8.64 -10.92
N PHE A 93 -15.42 -9.33 -11.19
CA PHE A 93 -14.06 -8.76 -11.30
C PHE A 93 -13.85 -7.86 -12.53
N SER A 94 -14.88 -7.71 -13.38
CA SER A 94 -14.81 -7.00 -14.66
C SER A 94 -14.76 -5.48 -14.54
N GLN A 95 -15.04 -4.92 -13.35
CA GLN A 95 -14.97 -3.49 -13.06
C GLN A 95 -14.08 -3.23 -11.86
N PHE A 96 -13.40 -2.10 -11.88
CA PHE A 96 -12.52 -1.69 -10.79
C PHE A 96 -13.34 -1.32 -9.56
N HIS A 97 -13.05 -1.95 -8.42
CA HIS A 97 -13.82 -1.78 -7.19
C HIS A 97 -13.17 -0.76 -6.26
N TYR A 98 -13.47 0.52 -6.45
CA TYR A 98 -12.94 1.61 -5.60
C TYR A 98 -13.21 1.43 -4.10
N ALA A 99 -14.29 0.73 -3.75
CA ALA A 99 -14.66 0.45 -2.37
C ALA A 99 -13.62 -0.41 -1.63
N THR A 100 -13.01 -1.40 -2.29
CA THR A 100 -12.00 -2.27 -1.65
C THR A 100 -10.71 -1.51 -1.34
N PHE A 101 -10.33 -0.59 -2.22
CA PHE A 101 -9.22 0.32 -1.98
C PHE A 101 -9.52 1.28 -0.82
N THR A 102 -10.69 1.91 -0.85
CA THR A 102 -11.14 2.87 0.17
C THR A 102 -11.19 2.22 1.56
N LEU A 103 -11.71 0.99 1.64
CA LEU A 103 -11.80 0.23 2.88
C LEU A 103 -10.40 -0.07 3.47
N ALA A 104 -9.42 -0.44 2.65
CA ALA A 104 -8.06 -0.67 3.10
C ALA A 104 -7.43 0.60 3.67
N GLY A 105 -7.49 1.70 2.91
CA GLY A 105 -6.95 2.99 3.33
C GLY A 105 -7.61 3.50 4.61
N PHE A 106 -8.94 3.37 4.72
CA PHE A 106 -9.70 3.76 5.90
C PHE A 106 -9.23 3.02 7.16
N PHE A 107 -9.20 1.69 7.13
CA PHE A 107 -8.72 0.91 8.27
C PHE A 107 -7.26 1.22 8.59
N TYR A 108 -6.41 1.30 7.57
CA TYR A 108 -4.98 1.55 7.77
C TYR A 108 -4.73 2.89 8.48
N VAL A 109 -5.32 3.97 7.95
CA VAL A 109 -5.11 5.33 8.44
C VAL A 109 -5.69 5.50 9.84
N ILE A 110 -6.91 4.98 10.11
CA ILE A 110 -7.52 5.10 11.44
C ILE A 110 -6.68 4.39 12.50
N PHE A 111 -6.25 3.16 12.24
CA PHE A 111 -5.49 2.41 13.23
C PHE A 111 -4.09 2.99 13.45
N LEU A 112 -3.41 3.41 12.38
CA LEU A 112 -2.12 4.07 12.53
C LEU A 112 -2.26 5.37 13.33
N THR A 113 -3.30 6.17 13.04
CA THR A 113 -3.56 7.43 13.77
C THR A 113 -3.88 7.17 15.23
N TRP A 114 -4.74 6.18 15.52
CA TRP A 114 -5.10 5.82 16.89
C TRP A 114 -3.86 5.37 17.69
N HIS A 115 -3.02 4.51 17.13
CA HIS A 115 -1.77 4.09 17.77
C HIS A 115 -0.77 5.24 17.92
N ALA A 116 -0.66 6.12 16.93
CA ALA A 116 0.19 7.31 17.02
C ALA A 116 -0.26 8.23 18.16
N LEU A 117 -1.57 8.51 18.26
CA LEU A 117 -2.12 9.33 19.36
C LEU A 117 -1.90 8.67 20.73
N LYS A 118 -2.07 7.35 20.82
CA LYS A 118 -1.78 6.62 22.05
C LYS A 118 -0.31 6.76 22.48
N ASN A 119 0.64 6.55 21.56
CA ASN A 119 2.06 6.70 21.86
C ASN A 119 2.44 8.16 22.18
N LEU A 120 1.76 9.14 21.57
CA LEU A 120 1.96 10.55 21.89
C LEU A 120 1.51 10.89 23.32
N ASN A 121 0.34 10.38 23.73
CA ASN A 121 -0.18 10.56 25.09
C ASN A 121 0.69 9.86 26.15
N GLU A 122 1.39 8.80 25.77
CA GLU A 122 2.33 8.06 26.62
C GLU A 122 3.77 8.64 26.56
N GLU A 123 3.97 9.76 25.86
CA GLU A 123 5.28 10.40 25.62
C GLU A 123 6.35 9.45 25.02
N ALA A 124 5.90 8.42 24.30
CA ALA A 124 6.74 7.37 23.72
C ALA A 124 7.41 7.83 22.41
N VAL A 125 8.27 8.87 22.48
CA VAL A 125 8.96 9.46 21.32
C VAL A 125 9.78 8.42 20.53
N ALA A 126 10.27 7.39 21.21
CA ALA A 126 10.99 6.28 20.60
C ALA A 126 10.21 5.57 19.49
N PHE A 127 8.87 5.54 19.57
CA PHE A 127 8.01 4.98 18.52
C PHE A 127 8.18 5.74 17.20
N PHE A 128 8.18 7.07 17.25
CA PHE A 128 8.26 7.94 16.07
C PHE A 128 9.67 7.99 15.46
N LEU A 129 10.70 7.76 16.28
CA LEU A 129 12.10 7.72 15.84
C LEU A 129 12.52 6.33 15.32
N ALA A 130 11.71 5.30 15.52
CA ALA A 130 12.00 3.97 15.02
C ALA A 130 11.90 3.93 13.48
N PRO A 131 12.82 3.23 12.77
CA PRO A 131 12.72 3.09 11.32
C PRO A 131 11.40 2.48 10.87
N GLU A 132 10.82 1.58 11.67
CA GLU A 132 9.51 0.98 11.46
C GLU A 132 8.41 2.03 11.24
N PHE A 133 8.50 3.20 11.87
CA PHE A 133 7.52 4.28 11.67
C PHE A 133 7.55 4.81 10.23
N ILE A 134 8.72 4.90 9.60
CA ILE A 134 8.86 5.28 8.18
C ILE A 134 8.14 4.26 7.29
N LEU A 135 8.29 2.97 7.60
CA LEU A 135 7.62 1.89 6.89
C LEU A 135 6.10 1.93 7.09
N LEU A 136 5.62 2.23 8.31
CA LEU A 136 4.20 2.40 8.60
C LEU A 136 3.60 3.63 7.91
N PHE A 137 4.37 4.69 7.72
CA PHE A 137 3.86 5.91 7.08
C PHE A 137 3.86 5.83 5.55
N ALA A 138 4.71 4.99 4.96
CA ALA A 138 4.85 4.83 3.51
C ALA A 138 3.53 4.66 2.73
N PRO A 139 2.60 3.76 3.11
CA PRO A 139 1.35 3.59 2.38
C PRO A 139 0.32 4.70 2.65
N VAL A 140 0.49 5.53 3.68
CA VAL A 140 -0.45 6.63 4.00
C VAL A 140 -0.48 7.65 2.87
N ILE A 141 0.70 8.05 2.37
CA ILE A 141 0.81 9.00 1.25
C ILE A 141 0.18 8.42 -0.01
N PHE A 142 0.38 7.12 -0.24
CA PHE A 142 -0.22 6.41 -1.37
C PHE A 142 -1.75 6.37 -1.25
N PHE A 143 -2.28 6.01 -0.07
CA PHE A 143 -3.72 6.03 0.19
C PHE A 143 -4.30 7.42 0.00
N PHE A 144 -3.65 8.46 0.52
CA PHE A 144 -4.12 9.82 0.37
C PHE A 144 -4.18 10.27 -1.10
N GLY A 145 -3.09 10.05 -1.86
CA GLY A 145 -3.05 10.42 -3.28
C GLY A 145 -4.12 9.70 -4.10
N MET A 146 -4.25 8.39 -3.94
CA MET A 146 -5.22 7.61 -4.71
C MET A 146 -6.66 7.82 -4.21
N SER A 147 -6.88 8.15 -2.95
CA SER A 147 -8.20 8.56 -2.45
C SER A 147 -8.70 9.82 -3.16
N LEU A 148 -7.83 10.79 -3.48
CA LEU A 148 -8.24 11.96 -4.27
C LEU A 148 -8.74 11.57 -5.67
N MET A 149 -8.15 10.53 -6.27
CA MET A 149 -8.58 10.01 -7.57
C MET A 149 -9.89 9.22 -7.50
N PHE A 150 -10.05 8.43 -6.44
CA PHE A 150 -11.07 7.39 -6.37
C PHE A 150 -12.27 7.76 -5.51
N ALA A 151 -12.16 8.77 -4.63
CA ALA A 151 -13.24 9.17 -3.73
C ALA A 151 -14.52 9.61 -4.47
N PHE A 152 -14.38 10.15 -5.67
CA PHE A 152 -15.51 10.64 -6.45
C PHE A 152 -16.09 9.60 -7.41
N GLY A 153 -15.43 8.45 -7.60
CA GLY A 153 -15.90 7.37 -8.47
C GLY A 153 -16.18 7.77 -9.93
N SER A 154 -15.73 8.95 -10.36
CA SER A 154 -16.05 9.51 -11.68
C SER A 154 -14.89 9.30 -12.65
N HIS A 155 -15.19 8.75 -13.81
CA HIS A 155 -14.19 8.59 -14.86
C HIS A 155 -13.70 9.95 -15.39
N GLU A 156 -14.56 10.97 -15.34
CA GLU A 156 -14.27 12.33 -15.78
C GLU A 156 -13.12 12.95 -14.99
N ILE A 157 -13.07 12.79 -13.66
CA ILE A 157 -11.96 13.30 -12.85
C ILE A 157 -10.68 12.50 -13.15
N THR A 158 -10.78 11.19 -13.35
CA THR A 158 -9.59 10.35 -13.62
C THR A 158 -8.97 10.60 -15.00
N SER A 159 -9.79 10.99 -15.98
CA SER A 159 -9.38 11.26 -17.37
C SER A 159 -9.21 12.76 -17.66
N ALA A 160 -9.47 13.63 -16.68
CA ALA A 160 -9.22 15.05 -16.81
C ALA A 160 -7.72 15.28 -17.09
N LYS A 161 -7.42 16.17 -18.03
CA LYS A 161 -6.06 16.45 -18.49
C LYS A 161 -5.54 17.76 -17.91
N VAL A 162 -4.28 17.74 -17.51
CA VAL A 162 -3.49 18.92 -17.14
C VAL A 162 -2.24 18.89 -18.00
N PHE A 163 -2.07 19.90 -18.86
CA PHE A 163 -0.99 19.93 -19.87
C PHE A 163 -0.91 18.64 -20.71
N GLU A 164 -2.05 18.18 -21.22
CA GLU A 164 -2.21 16.95 -22.04
C GLU A 164 -1.96 15.61 -21.33
N ILE A 165 -1.57 15.63 -20.04
CA ILE A 165 -1.35 14.45 -19.23
C ILE A 165 -2.58 14.20 -18.34
N ASP A 166 -3.06 12.97 -18.27
CA ASP A 166 -4.18 12.64 -17.38
C ASP A 166 -3.78 12.84 -15.92
N ILE A 167 -4.66 13.46 -15.14
CA ILE A 167 -4.46 13.72 -13.70
C ILE A 167 -4.14 12.42 -12.96
N TYR A 168 -4.72 11.29 -13.39
CA TYR A 168 -4.38 9.97 -12.88
C TYR A 168 -2.88 9.67 -12.95
N TYR A 169 -2.23 9.90 -14.09
CA TYR A 169 -0.80 9.65 -14.24
C TYR A 169 0.04 10.55 -13.32
N ILE A 170 -0.34 11.81 -13.18
CA ILE A 170 0.36 12.77 -12.32
C ILE A 170 0.27 12.34 -10.86
N ILE A 171 -0.94 12.07 -10.37
CA ILE A 171 -1.15 11.71 -8.97
C ILE A 171 -0.54 10.35 -8.65
N ASN A 172 -0.76 9.34 -9.50
CA ASN A 172 -0.21 8.01 -9.31
C ASN A 172 1.33 8.03 -9.32
N ARG A 173 1.96 8.77 -10.25
CA ARG A 173 3.42 8.88 -10.30
C ARG A 173 3.98 9.58 -9.08
N THR A 174 3.36 10.68 -8.66
CA THR A 174 3.74 11.42 -7.45
C THR A 174 3.64 10.53 -6.21
N ALA A 175 2.51 9.84 -6.02
CA ALA A 175 2.28 8.93 -4.91
C ALA A 175 3.31 7.79 -4.86
N ASN A 176 3.64 7.20 -6.01
CA ASN A 176 4.66 6.15 -6.11
C ASN A 176 6.07 6.65 -5.79
N VAL A 177 6.44 7.87 -6.21
CA VAL A 177 7.74 8.47 -5.86
C VAL A 177 7.89 8.57 -4.33
N PHE A 178 6.87 9.06 -3.63
CA PHE A 178 6.90 9.14 -2.17
C PHE A 178 6.91 7.76 -1.52
N LEU A 179 6.05 6.83 -1.98
CA LEU A 179 5.98 5.47 -1.46
C LEU A 179 7.35 4.77 -1.57
N TYR A 180 7.92 4.73 -2.77
CA TYR A 180 9.20 4.06 -3.00
C TYR A 180 10.37 4.79 -2.34
N GLY A 181 10.33 6.12 -2.24
CA GLY A 181 11.32 6.92 -1.53
C GLY A 181 11.35 6.60 -0.03
N LEU A 182 10.18 6.51 0.62
CA LEU A 182 10.07 6.12 2.03
C LEU A 182 10.51 4.68 2.26
N LEU A 183 10.12 3.76 1.38
CA LEU A 183 10.56 2.36 1.45
C LEU A 183 12.07 2.23 1.30
N LEU A 184 12.69 2.93 0.36
CA LEU A 184 14.16 2.96 0.23
C LEU A 184 14.82 3.53 1.49
N THR A 185 14.28 4.65 2.00
CA THR A 185 14.79 5.28 3.23
C THR A 185 14.74 4.31 4.41
N TYR A 186 13.65 3.57 4.58
CA TYR A 186 13.52 2.51 5.57
C TYR A 186 14.61 1.44 5.41
N ILE A 187 14.79 0.90 4.19
CA ILE A 187 15.77 -0.15 3.89
C ILE A 187 17.18 0.30 4.24
N PHE A 188 17.57 1.51 3.83
CA PHE A 188 18.90 2.05 4.12
C PHE A 188 19.11 2.32 5.60
N THR A 189 18.10 2.87 6.29
CA THR A 189 18.17 3.15 7.73
C THR A 189 18.32 1.85 8.52
N LYS A 190 17.53 0.82 8.19
CA LYS A 190 17.66 -0.50 8.82
C LYS A 190 19.00 -1.15 8.54
N ARG A 191 19.48 -1.08 7.29
CA ARG A 191 20.81 -1.59 6.94
C ARG A 191 21.90 -0.93 7.78
N LYS A 192 21.89 0.41 7.88
CA LYS A 192 22.88 1.16 8.66
C LYS A 192 22.92 0.68 10.12
N GLN A 193 21.75 0.53 10.75
CA GLN A 193 21.63 0.00 12.11
C GLN A 193 22.17 -1.43 12.29
N GLN A 194 22.26 -2.24 11.23
CA GLN A 194 22.83 -3.59 11.33
C GLN A 194 24.37 -3.60 11.34
N TYR A 195 25.01 -2.56 10.82
CA TYR A 195 26.48 -2.47 10.74
C TYR A 195 27.09 -1.60 11.85
N GLU A 196 26.27 -0.83 12.57
CA GLU A 196 26.69 0.01 13.71
C GLU A 196 26.55 -0.69 15.08
N VAL A 197 26.33 -2.01 15.08
CA VAL A 197 26.32 -2.89 16.27
C VAL A 197 27.56 -3.77 16.24
#